data_AF-A0A812YBJ3-F1
#
_entry.id   AF-A0A812YBJ3-F1
#
_cell.length_a   1.000
_cell.length_b   1.000
_cell.length_c   1.000
_cell.angle_alpha   90.00
_cell.angle_beta   90.00
_cell.angle_gamma   90.00
#
_symmetry.space_group_name_H-M   'P 1'
#
loop_
_entity.id
_entity.type
_entity.pdbx_description
1 polymer ?
#
loop_
_entity_poly.entity_id
_entity_poly.type
_entity_poly.pdbx_seq_one_letter_code
_entity_poly.pdbx_strand_id
1 'polypeptide(L)'
;MEAQHQLRAKTTHTVQSLCDRALASELVPFEATKMTFQGQDLEGRQQLGFYKMVAGELNMHVEVSKELLCHQLAGLLQDRGLSFAELGDLYCYRYGAPIRRALELLGLQCTLKEFVASAPEYFHVETGCIAMRGTVPARCATGDLNQRYLKLDTQISRCKLVKDAAVALEEVCRFARGSPLSVGRSIFLGSVGRGTAIEGSVDAQALLLIKGMSATDRQKWLPSLLPSLAAALSQDLGEKAQVSVTDEVVHVHIAGISVEVVVDAVGGPLALAADRSARLFDKLPTAVKVTMRLMKWWRNQQPWSSDEERPSDLLLEHIVASTTSPAPVDQVAAVSAALTALASFDQLSVVDPMDPTVKLGDSKNFKYQQLVQLATKSAGRLMQ
;
A
#
# COMPACT_ATOMS: atom_id res chain seq x y z
N MET A 1 33.29 26.29 8.81
CA MET A 1 33.59 25.40 9.94
C MET A 1 34.48 24.30 9.39
N GLU A 2 35.65 24.06 9.96
CA GLU A 2 36.55 22.98 9.53
C GLU A 2 36.43 21.81 10.50
N ALA A 3 36.20 20.61 9.99
CA ALA A 3 36.10 19.37 10.75
C ALA A 3 37.01 18.32 10.09
N GLN A 4 37.82 17.61 10.89
CA GLN A 4 38.74 16.59 10.41
C GLN A 4 38.33 15.21 10.90
N HIS A 5 38.24 14.24 9.97
CA HIS A 5 37.80 12.88 10.26
C HIS A 5 38.66 11.82 9.61
N GLN A 6 38.88 10.73 10.35
CA GLN A 6 39.58 9.56 9.82
C GLN A 6 38.58 8.48 9.41
N LEU A 7 38.52 8.19 8.12
CA LEU A 7 37.66 7.15 7.56
C LEU A 7 38.48 6.11 6.83
N ARG A 8 38.19 4.81 7.07
CA ARG A 8 38.74 3.73 6.26
C ARG A 8 37.96 3.61 4.95
N ALA A 9 38.68 3.67 3.83
CA ALA A 9 38.14 3.51 2.49
C ALA A 9 38.74 2.28 1.81
N LYS A 10 37.95 1.62 0.94
CA LYS A 10 38.40 0.53 0.07
C LYS A 10 38.41 1.03 -1.37
N THR A 11 39.26 0.46 -2.21
CA THR A 11 39.35 0.82 -3.64
C THR A 11 38.04 0.60 -4.41
N THR A 12 37.18 -0.30 -3.93
CA THR A 12 35.86 -0.60 -4.51
C THR A 12 34.77 0.40 -4.11
N HIS A 13 35.00 1.25 -3.11
CA HIS A 13 34.03 2.29 -2.74
C HIS A 13 34.01 3.39 -3.80
N THR A 14 32.86 4.02 -3.97
CA THR A 14 32.74 5.23 -4.80
C THR A 14 33.07 6.48 -3.98
N VAL A 15 33.47 7.55 -4.67
CA VAL A 15 33.67 8.88 -4.07
C VAL A 15 32.42 9.32 -3.30
N GLN A 16 31.22 9.18 -3.89
CA GLN A 16 29.95 9.51 -3.25
C GLN A 16 29.72 8.70 -1.97
N SER A 17 29.96 7.39 -2.00
CA SER A 17 29.75 6.55 -0.80
C SER A 17 30.69 6.93 0.35
N LEU A 18 31.85 7.53 0.05
CA LEU A 18 32.76 8.04 1.06
C LEU A 18 32.30 9.41 1.59
N CYS A 19 31.79 10.29 0.72
CA CYS A 19 31.14 11.54 1.13
C CYS A 19 29.97 11.28 2.08
N ASP A 20 29.05 10.40 1.69
CA ASP A 20 27.86 10.09 2.48
C ASP A 20 28.22 9.58 3.89
N ARG A 21 29.28 8.76 3.99
CA ARG A 21 29.80 8.26 5.27
C ARG A 21 30.44 9.34 6.12
N ALA A 22 31.16 10.27 5.51
CA ALA A 22 31.78 11.40 6.20
C ALA A 22 30.74 12.41 6.72
N LEU A 23 29.71 12.68 5.91
CA LEU A 23 28.58 13.53 6.30
C LEU A 23 27.77 12.88 7.44
N ALA A 24 27.54 11.57 7.35
CA ALA A 24 26.81 10.82 8.38
C ALA A 24 27.55 10.78 9.74
N SER A 25 28.89 10.65 9.74
CA SER A 25 29.65 10.67 11.00
C SER A 25 29.56 12.02 11.73
N GLU A 26 29.40 13.10 10.97
CA GLU A 26 29.31 14.47 11.49
C GLU A 26 27.90 15.00 11.67
N LEU A 27 26.89 14.16 11.39
CA LEU A 27 25.48 14.54 11.37
C LEU A 27 25.25 15.79 10.52
N VAL A 28 25.87 15.85 9.33
CA VAL A 28 25.73 16.98 8.40
C VAL A 28 24.57 16.68 7.45
N PRO A 29 23.41 17.36 7.58
CA PRO A 29 22.21 17.08 6.78
C PRO A 29 22.22 17.84 5.44
N PHE A 30 23.41 18.06 4.86
CA PHE A 30 23.60 18.80 3.61
C PHE A 30 24.50 17.98 2.67
N GLU A 31 24.27 18.10 1.37
CA GLU A 31 25.00 17.34 0.37
C GLU A 31 26.39 17.95 0.11
N ALA A 32 27.38 17.10 -0.12
CA ALA A 32 28.69 17.54 -0.57
C ALA A 32 28.58 18.09 -1.99
N THR A 33 28.98 19.34 -2.20
CA THR A 33 28.99 19.97 -3.52
C THR A 33 30.26 19.62 -4.29
N LYS A 34 31.35 19.35 -3.58
CA LYS A 34 32.65 19.09 -4.19
C LYS A 34 33.54 18.23 -3.30
N MET A 35 34.25 17.28 -3.91
CA MET A 35 35.31 16.52 -3.24
C MET A 35 36.60 16.65 -4.05
N THR A 36 37.70 16.96 -3.37
CA THR A 36 39.01 17.09 -4.01
C THR A 36 40.07 16.25 -3.31
N PHE A 37 41.00 15.72 -4.11
CA PHE A 37 42.20 15.04 -3.66
C PHE A 37 43.40 15.69 -4.32
N GLN A 38 44.34 16.21 -3.51
CA GLN A 38 45.53 16.92 -4.02
C GLN A 38 45.20 18.05 -5.03
N GLY A 39 44.06 18.73 -4.83
CA GLY A 39 43.58 19.79 -5.72
C GLY A 39 42.88 19.31 -6.99
N GLN A 40 42.74 18.00 -7.21
CA GLN A 40 41.95 17.42 -8.30
C GLN A 40 40.53 17.11 -7.85
N ASP A 41 39.56 17.53 -8.67
CA ASP A 41 38.13 17.23 -8.46
C ASP A 41 37.83 15.75 -8.73
N LEU A 42 37.10 15.14 -7.81
CA LEU A 42 36.70 13.74 -7.89
C LEU A 42 35.25 13.59 -8.35
N GLU A 43 34.99 12.62 -9.22
CA GLU A 43 33.66 12.33 -9.73
C GLU A 43 32.92 11.38 -8.78
N GLY A 44 31.71 11.75 -8.34
CA GLY A 44 30.95 11.04 -7.31
C GLY A 44 30.70 9.55 -7.59
N ARG A 45 30.40 9.17 -8.84
CA ARG A 45 30.10 7.77 -9.20
C ARG A 45 31.34 6.91 -9.41
N GLN A 46 32.51 7.53 -9.52
CA GLN A 46 33.74 6.83 -9.82
C GLN A 46 34.27 6.10 -8.58
N GLN A 47 34.83 4.90 -8.77
CA GLN A 47 35.47 4.15 -7.71
C GLN A 47 36.81 4.75 -7.32
N LEU A 48 37.15 4.73 -6.03
CA LEU A 48 38.40 5.27 -5.50
C LEU A 48 39.64 4.61 -6.12
N GLY A 49 39.54 3.32 -6.48
CA GLY A 49 40.61 2.57 -7.14
C GLY A 49 41.00 3.12 -8.52
N PHE A 50 40.10 3.83 -9.20
CA PHE A 50 40.38 4.46 -10.50
C PHE A 50 41.41 5.58 -10.39
N TYR A 51 41.37 6.34 -9.29
CA TYR A 51 42.28 7.46 -9.03
C TYR A 51 43.66 7.01 -8.50
N LYS A 52 43.90 5.70 -8.35
CA LYS A 52 45.14 5.12 -7.80
C LYS A 52 45.63 5.85 -6.53
N MET A 53 44.68 6.22 -5.66
CA MET A 53 44.97 7.08 -4.51
C MET A 53 45.91 6.37 -3.52
N VAL A 54 46.96 7.08 -3.10
CA VAL A 54 47.78 6.72 -1.93
C VAL A 54 47.09 7.27 -0.68
N ALA A 55 47.43 6.77 0.51
CA ALA A 55 46.95 7.35 1.76
C ALA A 55 47.22 8.87 1.79
N GLY A 56 46.18 9.67 2.02
CA GLY A 56 46.25 11.12 1.96
C GLY A 56 44.93 11.78 2.37
N GLU A 57 44.92 13.11 2.35
CA GLU A 57 43.81 13.93 2.79
C GLU A 57 42.86 14.25 1.64
N LEU A 58 41.57 14.16 1.92
CA LEU A 58 40.48 14.49 1.01
C LEU A 58 39.76 15.72 1.55
N ASN A 59 39.59 16.73 0.71
CA ASN A 59 38.87 17.94 1.08
C ASN A 59 37.45 17.87 0.53
N MET A 60 36.48 17.88 1.44
CA MET A 60 35.06 17.87 1.13
C MET A 60 34.49 19.26 1.38
N HIS A 61 33.87 19.84 0.36
CA HIS A 61 33.13 21.08 0.47
C HIS A 61 31.65 20.78 0.51
N VAL A 62 30.99 21.36 1.51
CA VAL A 62 29.55 21.26 1.73
C VAL A 62 29.01 22.68 1.72
N GLU A 63 28.05 22.93 0.84
CA GLU A 63 27.37 24.21 0.81
C GLU A 63 26.23 24.19 1.82
N VAL A 64 26.20 25.19 2.69
CA VAL A 64 25.21 25.31 3.76
C VAL A 64 24.65 26.72 3.70
N SER A 65 23.35 26.85 3.45
CA SER A 65 22.66 28.13 3.32
C SER A 65 21.25 28.09 3.90
N LYS A 66 20.72 29.27 4.28
CA LYS A 66 19.36 29.41 4.80
C LYS A 66 18.35 28.93 3.75
N GLU A 67 18.60 29.29 2.50
CA GLU A 67 17.79 28.94 1.34
C GLU A 67 17.77 27.42 1.13
N LEU A 68 18.90 26.73 1.27
CA LEU A 68 18.96 25.28 1.13
C LEU A 68 18.17 24.58 2.24
N LEU A 69 18.28 25.04 3.49
CA LEU A 69 17.47 24.51 4.59
C LEU A 69 15.98 24.77 4.37
N CYS A 70 15.59 25.95 3.86
CA CYS A 70 14.22 26.23 3.49
C CYS A 70 13.71 25.24 2.41
N HIS A 71 14.50 24.95 1.39
CA HIS A 71 14.14 23.96 0.36
C HIS A 71 14.02 22.54 0.91
N GLN A 72 14.89 22.13 1.83
CA GLN A 72 14.79 20.83 2.49
C GLN A 72 13.49 20.71 3.31
N LEU A 73 13.19 21.72 4.13
CA LEU A 73 11.95 21.76 4.91
C LEU A 73 10.71 21.80 4.00
N ALA A 74 10.76 22.58 2.91
CA ALA A 74 9.73 22.59 1.89
C ALA A 74 9.52 21.21 1.25
N GLY A 75 10.61 20.50 0.93
CA GLY A 75 10.60 19.16 0.38
C GLY A 75 10.09 18.08 1.34
N LEU A 76 10.10 18.33 2.66
CA LEU A 76 9.45 17.49 3.66
C LEU A 76 7.97 17.83 3.85
N LEU A 77 7.63 19.11 3.70
CA LEU A 77 6.27 19.61 3.78
C LEU A 77 5.43 19.15 2.58
N GLN A 78 5.97 19.01 1.36
CA GLN A 78 5.27 18.37 0.21
C GLN A 78 3.78 18.78 0.08
N ASP A 79 3.50 20.09 0.17
CA ASP A 79 2.16 20.71 0.12
C ASP A 79 1.19 20.33 1.27
N ARG A 80 1.66 19.78 2.39
CA ARG A 80 0.89 19.56 3.63
C ARG A 80 1.41 20.43 4.78
N GLY A 81 0.49 20.77 5.69
CA GLY A 81 0.84 21.34 6.98
C GLY A 81 1.36 20.27 7.93
N LEU A 82 2.47 20.51 8.61
CA LEU A 82 3.01 19.62 9.65
C LEU A 82 3.19 20.38 10.95
N SER A 83 2.94 19.73 12.09
CA SER A 83 3.35 20.31 13.36
C SER A 83 4.87 20.44 13.44
N PHE A 84 5.36 21.32 14.33
CA PHE A 84 6.78 21.49 14.57
C PHE A 84 7.49 20.18 14.98
N ALA A 85 6.79 19.31 15.71
CA ALA A 85 7.32 18.01 16.12
C ALA A 85 7.44 17.05 14.92
N GLU A 86 6.36 16.89 14.14
CA GLU A 86 6.35 16.00 12.97
C GLU A 86 7.36 16.41 11.90
N LEU A 87 7.52 17.71 11.64
CA LEU A 87 8.52 18.20 10.70
C LEU A 87 9.94 17.92 11.21
N GLY A 88 10.17 18.08 12.52
CA GLY A 88 11.43 17.74 13.16
C GLY A 88 11.77 16.25 13.04
N ASP A 89 10.80 15.38 13.32
CA ASP A 89 10.97 13.94 13.23
C ASP A 89 11.24 13.50 11.78
N LEU A 90 10.46 13.99 10.82
CA LEU A 90 10.65 13.69 9.41
C LEU A 90 12.01 14.16 8.88
N TYR A 91 12.49 15.31 9.35
CA TYR A 91 13.82 15.79 8.99
C TYR A 91 14.92 14.87 9.53
N CYS A 92 14.80 14.42 10.79
CA CYS A 92 15.71 13.42 11.37
C CYS A 92 15.72 12.13 10.52
N TYR A 93 14.55 11.61 10.16
CA TYR A 93 14.45 10.38 9.36
C TYR A 93 15.00 10.53 7.95
N ARG A 94 14.76 11.68 7.29
CA ARG A 94 15.17 11.90 5.90
C ARG A 94 16.65 12.22 5.75
N TYR A 95 17.20 13.03 6.66
CA TYR A 95 18.54 13.61 6.54
C TYR A 95 19.53 13.07 7.58
N GLY A 96 19.10 12.16 8.46
CA GLY A 96 19.96 11.47 9.41
C GLY A 96 20.48 12.33 10.57
N ALA A 97 20.02 13.58 10.69
CA ALA A 97 20.42 14.51 11.74
C ALA A 97 19.23 15.37 12.21
N PRO A 98 19.22 15.83 13.47
CA PRO A 98 18.16 16.72 13.96
C PRO A 98 18.23 18.10 13.33
N ILE A 99 17.09 18.75 13.11
CA ILE A 99 17.01 20.12 12.56
C ILE A 99 17.89 21.10 13.35
N ARG A 100 17.98 20.92 14.67
CA ARG A 100 18.85 21.75 15.52
C ARG A 100 20.29 21.76 15.01
N ARG A 101 20.79 20.61 14.52
CA ARG A 101 22.14 20.50 13.95
C ARG A 101 22.27 21.28 12.65
N ALA A 102 21.25 21.29 11.80
CA ALA A 102 21.24 22.10 10.58
C ALA A 102 21.29 23.60 10.90
N LEU A 103 20.53 24.05 11.91
CA LEU A 103 20.54 25.43 12.38
C LEU A 103 21.90 25.84 12.97
N GLU A 104 22.53 24.96 13.76
CA GLU A 104 23.88 25.17 14.29
C GLU A 104 24.93 25.32 13.18
N LEU A 105 24.86 24.48 12.13
CA LEU A 105 25.77 24.55 10.98
C LEU A 105 25.59 25.85 10.17
N LEU A 106 24.39 26.43 10.18
CA LEU A 106 24.10 27.77 9.64
C LEU A 106 24.54 28.91 10.58
N GLY A 107 25.05 28.60 11.77
CA GLY A 107 25.39 29.58 12.80
C GLY A 107 24.17 30.20 13.49
N LEU A 108 22.99 29.59 13.38
CA LEU A 108 21.74 30.09 13.94
C LEU A 108 21.47 29.44 15.31
N GLN A 109 21.31 30.29 16.34
CA GLN A 109 20.96 29.86 17.70
C GLN A 109 19.46 30.06 17.95
N CYS A 110 18.63 29.37 17.19
CA CYS A 110 17.17 29.46 17.30
C CYS A 110 16.51 28.08 17.25
N THR A 111 15.25 28.03 17.67
CA THR A 111 14.38 26.87 17.53
C THR A 111 13.83 26.79 16.10
N LEU A 112 13.32 25.61 15.69
CA LEU A 112 12.59 25.48 14.41
C LEU A 112 11.42 26.47 14.32
N LYS A 113 10.73 26.73 15.44
CA LYS A 113 9.62 27.68 15.51
C LYS A 113 10.06 29.10 15.19
N GLU A 114 11.15 29.54 15.78
CA GLU A 114 11.74 30.87 15.53
C GLU A 114 12.33 30.96 14.11
N PHE A 115 12.97 29.89 13.63
CA PHE A 115 13.49 29.82 12.26
C PHE A 115 12.38 29.99 11.22
N VAL A 116 11.28 29.23 11.35
CA VAL A 116 10.11 29.33 10.47
C VAL A 116 9.49 30.73 10.55
N ALA A 117 9.38 31.31 11.74
CA ALA A 117 8.89 32.69 11.90
C ALA A 117 9.82 33.73 11.24
N SER A 118 11.12 33.45 11.14
CA SER A 118 12.12 34.30 10.49
C SER A 118 12.22 34.12 8.96
N ALA A 119 11.45 33.20 8.39
CA ALA A 119 11.37 32.92 6.96
C ALA A 119 9.93 33.01 6.45
N PRO A 120 9.22 34.14 6.71
CA PRO A 120 7.83 34.29 6.31
C PRO A 120 7.67 34.28 4.80
N GLU A 121 8.70 34.48 4.00
CA GLU A 121 8.67 34.35 2.54
C GLU A 121 8.53 32.89 2.07
N TYR A 122 8.96 31.92 2.88
CA TYR A 122 8.88 30.48 2.57
C TYR A 122 7.74 29.77 3.28
N PHE A 123 7.42 30.18 4.50
CA PHE A 123 6.50 29.44 5.37
C PHE A 123 5.43 30.34 6.01
N HIS A 124 4.30 29.75 6.32
CA HIS A 124 3.29 30.31 7.22
C HIS A 124 2.90 29.30 8.29
N VAL A 125 2.38 29.79 9.41
CA VAL A 125 1.96 28.95 10.54
C VAL A 125 0.48 29.17 10.81
N GLU A 126 -0.32 28.12 10.70
CA GLU A 126 -1.76 28.14 10.94
C GLU A 126 -2.15 27.00 11.90
N THR A 127 -2.89 27.31 12.97
CA THR A 127 -3.35 26.33 13.97
C THR A 127 -2.24 25.45 14.59
N GLY A 128 -0.99 25.94 14.62
CA GLY A 128 0.16 25.20 15.16
C GLY A 128 0.91 24.33 14.15
N CYS A 129 0.50 24.34 12.88
CA CYS A 129 1.16 23.64 11.77
C CYS A 129 1.92 24.62 10.87
N ILE A 130 3.06 24.18 10.34
CA ILE A 130 3.90 24.88 9.37
C ILE A 130 3.49 24.47 7.96
N ALA A 131 3.35 25.41 7.03
CA ALA A 131 3.05 25.15 5.62
C ALA A 131 3.79 26.15 4.70
N MET A 132 3.88 25.86 3.40
CA MET A 132 4.58 26.71 2.40
C MET A 132 3.82 28.01 2.09
N ARG A 133 4.53 29.11 1.82
CA ARG A 133 3.95 30.38 1.34
C ARG A 133 4.28 30.59 -0.14
N GLY A 134 3.27 30.93 -0.95
CA GLY A 134 3.48 31.30 -2.36
C GLY A 134 3.05 30.26 -3.41
N THR A 135 2.55 29.09 -3.02
CA THR A 135 1.64 28.33 -3.87
C THR A 135 0.23 28.86 -3.66
N VAL A 136 -0.39 29.40 -4.71
CA VAL A 136 -1.84 29.64 -4.75
C VAL A 136 -2.53 28.33 -4.33
N PRO A 137 -3.49 28.35 -3.39
CA PRO A 137 -3.93 27.14 -2.72
C PRO A 137 -4.71 26.24 -3.70
N ALA A 138 -4.07 25.18 -4.16
CA ALA A 138 -4.68 23.88 -4.00
C ALA A 138 -4.06 23.29 -2.73
N ARG A 139 -4.87 22.72 -1.82
CA ARG A 139 -4.43 21.94 -0.64
C ARG A 139 -4.35 22.67 0.72
N CYS A 140 -5.45 23.32 1.11
CA CYS A 140 -6.09 22.96 2.39
C CYS A 140 -7.07 21.79 2.22
N ALA A 141 -7.39 21.42 0.98
CA ALA A 141 -8.36 20.38 0.66
C ALA A 141 -7.80 18.95 0.76
N THR A 142 -6.54 18.65 0.44
CA THR A 142 -6.07 17.24 0.37
C THR A 142 -5.66 16.65 1.70
N GLY A 143 -5.18 17.44 2.68
CA GLY A 143 -4.98 16.95 4.04
C GLY A 143 -6.31 16.57 4.70
N ASP A 144 -7.30 17.48 4.62
CA ASP A 144 -8.66 17.21 5.07
C ASP A 144 -9.32 16.09 4.25
N LEU A 145 -9.18 16.07 2.93
CA LEU A 145 -9.76 15.02 2.07
C LEU A 145 -9.08 13.66 2.28
N ASN A 146 -7.77 13.61 2.45
CA ASN A 146 -7.06 12.38 2.83
C ASN A 146 -7.53 11.89 4.19
N GLN A 147 -7.71 12.78 5.17
CA GLN A 147 -8.31 12.43 6.46
C GLN A 147 -9.76 11.97 6.32
N ARG A 148 -10.56 12.60 5.44
CA ARG A 148 -11.92 12.15 5.12
C ARG A 148 -11.91 10.77 4.47
N TYR A 149 -10.95 10.47 3.60
CA TYR A 149 -10.78 9.15 2.98
C TYR A 149 -10.39 8.11 4.01
N LEU A 150 -9.48 8.41 4.93
CA LEU A 150 -9.11 7.51 6.03
C LEU A 150 -10.27 7.29 7.01
N LYS A 151 -11.04 8.35 7.31
CA LYS A 151 -12.28 8.24 8.11
C LYS A 151 -13.34 7.40 7.40
N LEU A 152 -13.54 7.64 6.10
CA LEU A 152 -14.46 6.86 5.28
C LEU A 152 -14.04 5.39 5.25
N ASP A 153 -12.76 5.10 5.00
CA ASP A 153 -12.21 3.73 5.05
C ASP A 153 -12.53 3.06 6.39
N THR A 154 -12.32 3.78 7.50
CA THR A 154 -12.64 3.28 8.83
C THR A 154 -14.13 2.96 8.97
N GLN A 155 -15.02 3.83 8.47
CA GLN A 155 -16.47 3.62 8.52
C GLN A 155 -16.91 2.41 7.69
N ILE A 156 -16.45 2.31 6.44
CA ILE A 156 -16.89 1.27 5.51
C ILE A 156 -16.27 -0.10 5.80
N SER A 157 -15.06 -0.13 6.38
CA SER A 157 -14.34 -1.39 6.67
C SER A 157 -14.58 -1.92 8.08
N ARG A 158 -14.90 -1.07 9.07
CA ARG A 158 -15.14 -1.48 10.46
C ARG A 158 -16.63 -1.54 10.82
N CYS A 159 -17.50 -1.52 9.82
CA CYS A 159 -18.93 -1.68 10.02
C CYS A 159 -19.25 -3.07 10.60
N LYS A 160 -20.45 -3.19 11.20
CA LYS A 160 -20.88 -4.42 11.85
C LYS A 160 -20.88 -5.61 10.89
N LEU A 161 -21.40 -5.42 9.68
CA LEU A 161 -21.51 -6.49 8.68
C LEU A 161 -20.15 -7.12 8.33
N VAL A 162 -19.10 -6.31 8.14
CA VAL A 162 -17.75 -6.81 7.84
C VAL A 162 -17.18 -7.62 9.01
N LYS A 163 -17.39 -7.14 10.25
CA LYS A 163 -16.97 -7.85 11.46
C LYS A 163 -17.71 -9.18 11.63
N ASP A 164 -19.03 -9.14 11.50
CA ASP A 164 -19.88 -10.33 11.62
C ASP A 164 -19.52 -11.36 10.53
N ALA A 165 -19.18 -10.89 9.32
CA ALA A 165 -18.74 -11.77 8.25
C ALA A 165 -17.38 -12.44 8.52
N ALA A 166 -16.42 -11.71 9.10
CA ALA A 166 -15.16 -12.29 9.53
C ALA A 166 -15.35 -13.34 10.63
N VAL A 167 -16.20 -13.04 11.63
CA VAL A 167 -16.55 -13.98 12.71
C VAL A 167 -17.24 -15.23 12.16
N ALA A 168 -18.22 -15.06 11.28
CA ALA A 168 -18.92 -16.18 10.63
C ALA A 168 -17.95 -17.06 9.83
N LEU A 169 -17.05 -16.45 9.05
CA LEU A 169 -16.05 -17.17 8.27
C LEU A 169 -15.11 -18.00 9.16
N GLU A 170 -14.62 -17.41 10.26
CA GLU A 170 -13.78 -18.09 11.24
C GLU A 170 -14.52 -19.24 11.94
N GLU A 171 -15.79 -19.01 12.31
CA GLU A 171 -16.63 -19.99 12.97
C GLU A 171 -16.90 -21.21 12.08
N VAL A 172 -17.31 -20.99 10.82
CA VAL A 172 -17.51 -22.06 9.83
C VAL A 172 -16.23 -22.87 9.64
N CYS A 173 -15.08 -22.22 9.48
CA CYS A 173 -13.81 -22.91 9.32
C CYS A 173 -13.38 -23.66 10.60
N ARG A 174 -13.71 -23.15 11.79
CA ARG A 174 -13.44 -23.81 13.06
C ARG A 174 -14.23 -25.11 13.17
N PHE A 175 -15.53 -25.10 12.86
CA PHE A 175 -16.35 -26.30 12.87
C PHE A 175 -15.94 -27.29 11.79
N ALA A 176 -15.66 -26.83 10.56
CA ALA A 176 -15.15 -27.69 9.50
C ALA A 176 -13.88 -28.45 9.90
N ARG A 177 -12.95 -27.80 10.62
CA ARG A 177 -11.74 -28.44 11.16
C ARG A 177 -12.00 -29.45 12.28
N GLY A 178 -13.10 -29.30 13.01
CA GLY A 178 -13.53 -30.24 14.04
C GLY A 178 -14.30 -31.45 13.49
N SER A 179 -14.71 -31.39 12.22
CA SER A 179 -15.46 -32.48 11.58
C SER A 179 -14.61 -33.74 11.40
N PRO A 180 -15.25 -34.91 11.18
CA PRO A 180 -14.53 -36.16 10.84
C PRO A 180 -13.78 -36.12 9.52
N LEU A 181 -13.99 -35.07 8.71
CA LEU A 181 -13.25 -34.87 7.48
C LEU A 181 -11.86 -34.36 7.84
N SER A 182 -10.81 -34.97 7.30
CA SER A 182 -9.40 -34.65 7.56
C SER A 182 -8.97 -33.27 7.01
N VAL A 183 -9.68 -32.20 7.39
CA VAL A 183 -9.40 -30.82 6.99
C VAL A 183 -8.07 -30.41 7.60
N GLY A 184 -7.08 -30.18 6.73
CA GLY A 184 -5.73 -29.82 7.13
C GLY A 184 -5.55 -28.33 7.41
N ARG A 185 -5.96 -27.50 6.46
CA ARG A 185 -5.80 -26.04 6.48
C ARG A 185 -7.02 -25.39 5.83
N SER A 186 -7.41 -24.22 6.33
CA SER A 186 -8.34 -23.32 5.67
C SER A 186 -7.58 -22.13 5.09
N ILE A 187 -7.92 -21.71 3.88
CA ILE A 187 -7.45 -20.46 3.29
C ILE A 187 -8.66 -19.53 3.20
N PHE A 188 -8.54 -18.31 3.74
CA PHE A 188 -9.61 -17.31 3.63
C PHE A 188 -9.49 -16.62 2.28
N LEU A 189 -10.60 -16.63 1.55
CA LEU A 189 -10.77 -16.05 0.23
C LEU A 189 -11.80 -14.93 0.31
N GLY A 190 -12.23 -14.44 -0.86
CA GLY A 190 -13.14 -13.31 -0.95
C GLY A 190 -12.55 -12.02 -0.40
N SER A 191 -13.37 -10.98 -0.35
CA SER A 191 -12.93 -9.67 0.15
C SER A 191 -12.62 -9.68 1.65
N VAL A 192 -13.27 -10.57 2.43
CA VAL A 192 -12.98 -10.75 3.85
C VAL A 192 -11.57 -11.31 4.05
N GLY A 193 -11.23 -12.41 3.37
CA GLY A 193 -9.91 -13.03 3.47
C GLY A 193 -8.77 -12.14 2.97
N ARG A 194 -9.01 -11.34 1.92
CA ARG A 194 -8.02 -10.39 1.38
C ARG A 194 -7.83 -9.14 2.25
N GLY A 195 -8.77 -8.86 3.15
CA GLY A 195 -8.79 -7.64 3.98
C GLY A 195 -9.24 -6.40 3.21
N THR A 196 -10.09 -6.58 2.20
CA THR A 196 -10.63 -5.54 1.30
C THR A 196 -12.16 -5.46 1.36
N ALA A 197 -12.79 -6.14 2.31
CA ALA A 197 -14.23 -6.08 2.55
C ALA A 197 -14.67 -4.66 2.95
N ILE A 198 -15.83 -4.25 2.45
CA ILE A 198 -16.50 -2.99 2.79
C ILE A 198 -18.00 -3.20 2.91
N GLU A 199 -18.69 -2.29 3.58
CA GLU A 199 -20.15 -2.22 3.57
C GLU A 199 -20.72 -2.23 2.12
N GLY A 200 -21.71 -3.10 1.88
CA GLY A 200 -22.31 -3.30 0.57
C GLY A 200 -21.45 -4.07 -0.45
N SER A 201 -20.27 -4.57 -0.07
CA SER A 201 -19.43 -5.43 -0.91
C SER A 201 -18.58 -6.35 -0.03
N VAL A 202 -19.28 -7.22 0.70
CA VAL A 202 -18.71 -8.25 1.58
C VAL A 202 -18.86 -9.60 0.91
N ASP A 203 -17.75 -10.33 0.83
CA ASP A 203 -17.67 -11.65 0.23
C ASP A 203 -16.80 -12.50 1.17
N ALA A 204 -17.45 -13.45 1.84
CA ALA A 204 -16.85 -14.36 2.81
C ALA A 204 -16.74 -15.74 2.19
N GLN A 205 -15.51 -16.11 1.81
CA GLN A 205 -15.25 -17.39 1.18
C GLN A 205 -14.09 -18.11 1.90
N ALA A 206 -14.20 -19.42 2.03
CA ALA A 206 -13.14 -20.27 2.55
C ALA A 206 -12.82 -21.40 1.57
N LEU A 207 -11.54 -21.71 1.43
CA LEU A 207 -11.08 -22.94 0.82
C LEU A 207 -10.57 -23.90 1.89
N LEU A 208 -11.22 -25.04 2.04
CA LEU A 208 -10.80 -26.12 2.93
C LEU A 208 -9.90 -27.10 2.19
N LEU A 209 -8.73 -27.37 2.75
CA LEU A 209 -7.77 -28.32 2.20
C LEU A 209 -7.89 -29.66 2.89
N ILE A 210 -8.28 -30.71 2.17
CA ILE A 210 -8.48 -32.05 2.71
C ILE A 210 -7.19 -32.86 2.59
N LYS A 211 -6.72 -33.40 3.72
CA LYS A 211 -5.56 -34.30 3.76
C LYS A 211 -5.93 -35.67 3.22
N GLY A 212 -4.99 -36.30 2.52
CA GLY A 212 -5.13 -37.67 2.01
C GLY A 212 -5.97 -37.81 0.74
N MET A 213 -6.50 -36.71 0.20
CA MET A 213 -7.19 -36.70 -1.09
C MET A 213 -6.20 -36.53 -2.25
N SER A 214 -6.51 -37.15 -3.39
CA SER A 214 -5.73 -36.97 -4.63
C SER A 214 -5.89 -35.54 -5.16
N ALA A 215 -4.78 -34.87 -5.46
CA ALA A 215 -4.75 -33.54 -6.05
C ALA A 215 -5.24 -33.50 -7.51
N THR A 216 -5.24 -34.64 -8.21
CA THR A 216 -5.59 -34.72 -9.63
C THR A 216 -7.00 -35.26 -9.89
N ASP A 217 -7.59 -35.95 -8.91
CA ASP A 217 -8.87 -36.65 -9.07
C ASP A 217 -10.04 -35.95 -8.35
N ARG A 218 -10.01 -34.61 -8.26
CA ARG A 218 -11.03 -33.83 -7.52
C ARG A 218 -12.46 -34.20 -7.89
N GLN A 219 -12.75 -34.38 -9.17
CA GLN A 219 -14.08 -34.75 -9.66
C GLN A 219 -14.57 -36.13 -9.16
N LYS A 220 -13.66 -37.04 -8.76
CA LYS A 220 -14.04 -38.37 -8.27
C LYS A 220 -14.45 -38.36 -6.80
N TRP A 221 -13.75 -37.61 -5.96
CA TRP A 221 -13.97 -37.63 -4.51
C TRP A 221 -14.86 -36.48 -4.00
N LEU A 222 -14.91 -35.36 -4.72
CA LEU A 222 -15.65 -34.18 -4.28
C LEU A 222 -17.18 -34.40 -4.18
N PRO A 223 -17.87 -35.02 -5.16
CA PRO A 223 -19.33 -35.15 -5.11
C PRO A 223 -19.84 -35.89 -3.87
N SER A 224 -19.12 -36.90 -3.40
CA SER A 224 -19.45 -37.65 -2.18
C SER A 224 -19.05 -36.91 -0.89
N LEU A 225 -18.02 -36.06 -0.97
CA LEU A 225 -17.53 -35.30 0.17
C LEU A 225 -18.44 -34.14 0.54
N LEU A 226 -18.99 -33.43 -0.46
CA LEU A 226 -19.79 -32.21 -0.22
C LEU A 226 -21.03 -32.45 0.66
N PRO A 227 -21.87 -33.49 0.43
CA PRO A 227 -22.99 -33.79 1.33
C PRO A 227 -22.52 -34.14 2.75
N SER A 228 -21.39 -34.86 2.86
CA SER A 228 -20.81 -35.23 4.17
C SER A 228 -20.33 -33.99 4.94
N LEU A 229 -19.69 -33.05 4.26
CA LEU A 229 -19.26 -31.77 4.84
C LEU A 229 -20.46 -30.92 5.23
N ALA A 230 -21.46 -30.82 4.36
CA ALA A 230 -22.69 -30.07 4.63
C ALA A 230 -23.42 -30.65 5.86
N ALA A 231 -23.55 -31.97 5.95
CA ALA A 231 -24.16 -32.64 7.10
C ALA A 231 -23.39 -32.39 8.40
N ALA A 232 -22.06 -32.50 8.38
CA ALA A 232 -21.22 -32.22 9.54
C ALA A 232 -21.36 -30.76 10.01
N LEU A 233 -21.33 -29.81 9.08
CA LEU A 233 -21.53 -28.39 9.39
C LEU A 233 -22.93 -28.12 9.93
N SER A 234 -23.96 -28.73 9.35
CA SER A 234 -25.36 -28.59 9.81
C SER A 234 -25.54 -29.11 11.22
N GLN A 235 -24.91 -30.24 11.54
CA GLN A 235 -24.95 -30.85 12.87
C GLN A 235 -24.26 -29.96 13.91
N ASP A 236 -23.06 -29.46 13.62
CA ASP A 236 -22.23 -28.74 14.58
C ASP A 236 -22.66 -27.28 14.77
N LEU A 237 -23.12 -26.61 13.71
CA LEU A 237 -23.66 -25.25 13.77
C LEU A 237 -25.09 -25.23 14.36
N GLY A 238 -25.80 -26.36 14.26
CA GLY A 238 -27.17 -26.53 14.75
C GLY A 238 -28.16 -25.59 14.06
N GLU A 239 -29.24 -25.25 14.77
CA GLU A 239 -30.34 -24.41 14.25
C GLU A 239 -29.94 -22.97 13.91
N LYS A 240 -28.71 -22.55 14.25
CA LYS A 240 -28.20 -21.19 13.98
C LYS A 240 -27.79 -20.98 12.52
N ALA A 241 -27.63 -22.05 11.76
CA ALA A 241 -27.15 -21.99 10.39
C ALA A 241 -28.01 -22.82 9.44
N GLN A 242 -28.13 -22.33 8.21
CA GLN A 242 -28.65 -23.09 7.09
C GLN A 242 -27.49 -23.49 6.19
N VAL A 243 -27.37 -24.77 5.87
CA VAL A 243 -26.30 -25.28 5.02
C VAL A 243 -26.91 -25.94 3.78
N SER A 244 -26.40 -25.59 2.61
CA SER A 244 -26.79 -26.18 1.33
C SER A 244 -25.58 -26.43 0.45
N VAL A 245 -25.76 -27.24 -0.59
CA VAL A 245 -24.72 -27.53 -1.58
C VAL A 245 -25.24 -27.14 -2.96
N THR A 246 -24.44 -26.42 -3.74
CA THR A 246 -24.77 -26.05 -5.12
C THR A 246 -23.49 -26.03 -5.95
N ASP A 247 -23.51 -26.66 -7.14
CA ASP A 247 -22.45 -26.64 -8.17
C ASP A 247 -21.01 -26.98 -7.76
N GLU A 248 -20.76 -27.53 -6.56
CA GLU A 248 -19.45 -27.81 -5.92
C GLU A 248 -19.07 -26.92 -4.73
N VAL A 249 -19.96 -26.00 -4.34
CA VAL A 249 -19.79 -25.10 -3.20
C VAL A 249 -20.75 -25.50 -2.08
N VAL A 250 -20.26 -25.50 -0.84
CA VAL A 250 -21.10 -25.58 0.34
C VAL A 250 -21.42 -24.16 0.79
N HIS A 251 -22.68 -23.78 0.75
CA HIS A 251 -23.16 -22.48 1.22
C HIS A 251 -23.61 -22.61 2.66
N VAL A 252 -23.06 -21.78 3.54
CA VAL A 252 -23.44 -21.71 4.95
C VAL A 252 -23.99 -20.32 5.23
N HIS A 253 -25.27 -20.24 5.60
CA HIS A 253 -25.89 -19.00 6.04
C HIS A 253 -26.02 -19.01 7.57
N ILE A 254 -25.25 -18.17 8.26
CA ILE A 254 -25.22 -18.07 9.73
C ILE A 254 -25.32 -16.61 10.16
N ALA A 255 -26.22 -16.33 11.11
CA ALA A 255 -26.43 -14.98 11.66
C ALA A 255 -26.65 -13.89 10.59
N GLY A 256 -27.32 -14.22 9.47
CA GLY A 256 -27.56 -13.28 8.37
C GLY A 256 -26.39 -13.13 7.39
N ILE A 257 -25.28 -13.84 7.60
CA ILE A 257 -24.10 -13.85 6.73
C ILE A 257 -24.08 -15.13 5.90
N SER A 258 -23.87 -15.00 4.60
CA SER A 258 -23.57 -16.12 3.71
C SER A 258 -22.06 -16.32 3.60
N VAL A 259 -21.60 -17.55 3.85
CA VAL A 259 -20.22 -18.00 3.72
C VAL A 259 -20.17 -19.10 2.66
N GLU A 260 -19.30 -18.93 1.67
CA GLU A 260 -19.06 -19.95 0.65
C GLU A 260 -17.85 -20.80 1.01
N VAL A 261 -18.03 -22.11 1.04
CA VAL A 261 -16.99 -23.07 1.38
C VAL A 261 -16.68 -23.93 0.15
N VAL A 262 -15.50 -23.71 -0.39
CA VAL A 262 -14.92 -24.51 -1.47
C VAL A 262 -13.96 -25.54 -0.85
N VAL A 263 -13.80 -26.67 -1.52
CA VAL A 263 -12.94 -27.75 -1.06
C VAL A 263 -11.95 -28.16 -2.14
N ASP A 264 -10.69 -28.37 -1.74
CA ASP A 264 -9.64 -28.94 -2.57
C ASP A 264 -8.72 -29.87 -1.77
N ALA A 265 -7.94 -30.70 -2.46
CA ALA A 265 -6.88 -31.48 -1.83
C ALA A 265 -5.70 -30.59 -1.43
N VAL A 266 -4.89 -31.04 -0.47
CA VAL A 266 -3.59 -30.41 -0.21
C VAL A 266 -2.72 -30.52 -1.48
N GLY A 267 -2.31 -29.37 -2.03
CA GLY A 267 -1.54 -29.31 -3.28
C GLY A 267 -2.39 -29.40 -4.55
N GLY A 268 -3.72 -29.38 -4.44
CA GLY A 268 -4.62 -29.30 -5.59
C GLY A 268 -4.54 -27.94 -6.33
N PRO A 269 -5.07 -27.85 -7.56
CA PRO A 269 -4.99 -26.65 -8.38
C PRO A 269 -5.60 -25.41 -7.72
N LEU A 270 -6.75 -25.55 -7.06
CA LEU A 270 -7.40 -24.43 -6.37
C LEU A 270 -6.60 -24.03 -5.13
N ALA A 271 -6.01 -24.99 -4.42
CA ALA A 271 -5.14 -24.73 -3.29
C ALA A 271 -3.90 -23.93 -3.69
N LEU A 272 -3.24 -24.31 -4.79
CA LEU A 272 -2.06 -23.63 -5.32
C LEU A 272 -2.39 -22.21 -5.81
N ALA A 273 -3.54 -22.04 -6.47
CA ALA A 273 -4.05 -20.73 -6.81
C ALA A 273 -4.32 -19.92 -5.53
N ALA A 274 -5.22 -20.37 -4.66
CA ALA A 274 -5.53 -19.68 -3.40
C ALA A 274 -4.29 -19.23 -2.60
N ASP A 275 -3.27 -20.09 -2.48
CA ASP A 275 -2.01 -19.76 -1.81
C ASP A 275 -1.21 -18.65 -2.51
N ARG A 276 -1.17 -18.63 -3.85
CA ARG A 276 -0.52 -17.54 -4.61
C ARG A 276 -1.27 -16.22 -4.39
N SER A 277 -2.59 -16.26 -4.38
CA SER A 277 -3.43 -15.07 -4.13
C SER A 277 -3.22 -14.54 -2.72
N ALA A 278 -3.36 -15.40 -1.71
CA ALA A 278 -3.15 -15.02 -0.31
C ALA A 278 -1.78 -14.38 -0.10
N ARG A 279 -0.69 -14.98 -0.65
CA ARG A 279 0.65 -14.41 -0.57
C ARG A 279 0.80 -13.04 -1.23
N LEU A 280 0.07 -12.78 -2.31
CA LEU A 280 0.06 -11.47 -2.95
C LEU A 280 -0.57 -10.45 -2.00
N PHE A 281 -1.79 -10.71 -1.53
CA PHE A 281 -2.55 -9.78 -0.70
C PHE A 281 -2.01 -9.62 0.73
N ASP A 282 -1.38 -10.64 1.32
CA ASP A 282 -0.77 -10.57 2.64
C ASP A 282 0.45 -9.66 2.68
N LYS A 283 1.17 -9.56 1.56
CA LYS A 283 2.35 -8.70 1.43
C LYS A 283 2.01 -7.25 1.11
N LEU A 284 0.77 -6.96 0.71
CA LEU A 284 0.38 -5.60 0.37
C LEU A 284 0.31 -4.71 1.61
N PRO A 285 0.95 -3.52 1.58
CA PRO A 285 0.87 -2.55 2.66
C PRO A 285 -0.58 -2.19 2.99
N THR A 286 -0.87 -1.91 4.26
CA THR A 286 -2.21 -1.48 4.70
C THR A 286 -2.74 -0.30 3.91
N ALA A 287 -1.88 0.66 3.56
CA ALA A 287 -2.24 1.83 2.77
C ALA A 287 -2.74 1.48 1.35
N VAL A 288 -2.25 0.39 0.74
CA VAL A 288 -2.76 -0.12 -0.55
C VAL A 288 -4.16 -0.71 -0.37
N LYS A 289 -4.38 -1.47 0.71
CA LYS A 289 -5.70 -2.05 1.02
C LYS A 289 -6.75 -0.97 1.32
N VAL A 290 -6.35 0.16 1.91
CA VAL A 290 -7.22 1.35 2.07
C VAL A 290 -7.67 1.85 0.69
N THR A 291 -6.76 2.06 -0.25
CA THR A 291 -7.11 2.48 -1.62
C THR A 291 -8.06 1.48 -2.29
N MET A 292 -7.82 0.17 -2.14
CA MET A 292 -8.72 -0.87 -2.69
C MET A 292 -10.15 -0.72 -2.17
N ARG A 293 -10.32 -0.51 -0.86
CA ARG A 293 -11.63 -0.32 -0.22
C ARG A 293 -12.30 0.97 -0.66
N LEU A 294 -11.56 2.07 -0.79
CA LEU A 294 -12.06 3.33 -1.31
C LEU A 294 -12.52 3.22 -2.77
N MET A 295 -11.78 2.50 -3.61
CA MET A 295 -12.16 2.26 -5.01
C MET A 295 -13.41 1.39 -5.12
N LYS A 296 -13.55 0.36 -4.28
CA LYS A 296 -14.78 -0.45 -4.19
C LYS A 296 -15.98 0.39 -3.73
N TRP A 297 -15.78 1.29 -2.75
CA TRP A 297 -16.83 2.20 -2.29
C TRP A 297 -17.23 3.16 -3.40
N TRP A 298 -16.28 3.79 -4.08
CA TRP A 298 -16.53 4.66 -5.23
C TRP A 298 -17.35 3.96 -6.30
N ARG A 299 -16.99 2.73 -6.67
CA ARG A 299 -17.76 1.90 -7.60
C ARG A 299 -19.20 1.74 -7.13
N ASN A 300 -19.42 1.46 -5.84
CA ASN A 300 -20.78 1.29 -5.30
C ASN A 300 -21.61 2.59 -5.35
N GLN A 301 -20.99 3.76 -5.47
CA GLN A 301 -21.70 5.04 -5.62
C GLN A 301 -22.07 5.38 -7.07
N GLN A 302 -21.57 4.62 -8.06
CA GLN A 302 -21.82 4.94 -9.47
C GLN A 302 -23.12 4.29 -9.98
N PRO A 303 -23.85 4.97 -10.89
CA PRO A 303 -25.07 4.46 -11.50
C PRO A 303 -24.73 3.54 -12.69
N TRP A 304 -24.38 2.29 -12.40
CA TRP A 304 -24.09 1.30 -13.44
C TRP A 304 -25.36 0.92 -14.22
N SER A 305 -25.25 0.76 -15.54
CA SER A 305 -26.39 0.34 -16.37
C SER A 305 -26.77 -1.13 -16.14
N SER A 306 -25.80 -1.94 -15.76
CA SER A 306 -25.95 -3.37 -15.46
C SER A 306 -24.79 -3.87 -14.60
N ASP A 307 -24.93 -5.07 -14.04
CA ASP A 307 -23.85 -5.74 -13.32
C ASP A 307 -22.66 -6.10 -14.23
N GLU A 308 -22.89 -6.24 -15.54
CA GLU A 308 -21.86 -6.50 -16.55
C GLU A 308 -20.98 -5.27 -16.86
N GLU A 309 -21.48 -4.05 -16.62
CA GLU A 309 -20.70 -2.80 -16.78
C GLU A 309 -19.96 -2.43 -15.48
N ARG A 310 -20.34 -3.03 -14.36
CA ARG A 310 -19.77 -2.79 -13.04
C ARG A 310 -18.46 -3.57 -12.86
N PRO A 311 -17.32 -2.93 -12.54
CA PRO A 311 -16.05 -3.63 -12.36
C PRO A 311 -16.07 -4.55 -11.13
N SER A 312 -15.50 -5.76 -11.29
CA SER A 312 -15.37 -6.72 -10.20
C SER A 312 -14.41 -6.25 -9.10
N ASP A 313 -14.51 -6.84 -7.90
CA ASP A 313 -13.57 -6.57 -6.81
C ASP A 313 -12.12 -6.85 -7.22
N LEU A 314 -11.89 -8.02 -7.85
CA LEU A 314 -10.55 -8.41 -8.30
C LEU A 314 -10.01 -7.40 -9.32
N LEU A 315 -10.80 -6.92 -10.27
CA LEU A 315 -10.33 -5.93 -11.24
C LEU A 315 -9.81 -4.66 -10.54
N LEU A 316 -10.60 -4.10 -9.62
CA LEU A 316 -10.21 -2.90 -8.88
C LEU A 316 -8.98 -3.14 -8.01
N GLU A 317 -8.90 -4.28 -7.34
CA GLU A 317 -7.76 -4.66 -6.52
C GLU A 317 -6.46 -4.73 -7.34
N HIS A 318 -6.51 -5.31 -8.55
CA HIS A 318 -5.34 -5.39 -9.43
C HIS A 318 -4.90 -4.03 -9.96
N ILE A 319 -5.83 -3.19 -10.37
CA ILE A 319 -5.53 -1.81 -10.81
C ILE A 319 -4.88 -1.02 -9.67
N VAL A 320 -5.38 -1.16 -8.45
CA VAL A 320 -4.78 -0.47 -7.29
C VAL A 320 -3.39 -1.03 -6.99
N ALA A 321 -3.22 -2.36 -6.98
CA ALA A 321 -1.92 -2.98 -6.73
C ALA A 321 -0.86 -2.58 -7.77
N SER A 322 -1.24 -2.36 -9.04
CA SER A 322 -0.31 -1.93 -10.10
C SER A 322 0.02 -0.44 -10.06
N THR A 323 -0.89 0.40 -9.56
CA THR A 323 -0.74 1.87 -9.54
C THR A 323 -0.13 2.41 -8.24
N THR A 324 -0.01 1.59 -7.20
CA THR A 324 0.39 2.02 -5.84
C THR A 324 1.67 1.35 -5.33
N SER A 325 2.64 1.15 -6.23
CA SER A 325 3.98 0.65 -5.91
C SER A 325 5.04 1.74 -6.20
N PRO A 326 5.77 2.25 -5.19
CA PRO A 326 5.73 1.87 -3.77
C PRO A 326 4.46 2.33 -3.04
N ALA A 327 4.27 1.85 -1.80
CA ALA A 327 3.09 2.07 -0.97
C ALA A 327 2.66 3.55 -0.91
N PRO A 328 1.35 3.85 -1.02
CA PRO A 328 0.89 5.23 -1.08
C PRO A 328 0.96 5.90 0.30
N VAL A 329 1.53 7.10 0.34
CA VAL A 329 1.57 7.95 1.54
C VAL A 329 0.30 8.82 1.64
N ASP A 330 -0.32 9.13 0.49
CA ASP A 330 -1.54 9.94 0.38
C ASP A 330 -2.62 9.15 -0.39
N GLN A 331 -3.78 8.95 0.25
CA GLN A 331 -4.90 8.22 -0.34
C GLN A 331 -5.57 9.00 -1.46
N VAL A 332 -5.52 10.33 -1.43
CA VAL A 332 -6.10 11.15 -2.51
C VAL A 332 -5.32 10.93 -3.79
N ALA A 333 -3.99 11.00 -3.72
CA ALA A 333 -3.12 10.71 -4.86
C ALA A 333 -3.30 9.26 -5.35
N ALA A 334 -3.41 8.28 -4.44
CA ALA A 334 -3.60 6.88 -4.79
C ALA A 334 -4.93 6.59 -5.49
N VAL A 335 -6.04 7.16 -4.97
CA VAL A 335 -7.36 7.06 -5.59
C VAL A 335 -7.37 7.76 -6.94
N SER A 336 -6.74 8.93 -7.06
CA SER A 336 -6.60 9.63 -8.33
C SER A 336 -5.85 8.79 -9.36
N ALA A 337 -4.71 8.19 -8.98
CA ALA A 337 -3.93 7.34 -9.87
C ALA A 337 -4.73 6.12 -10.35
N ALA A 338 -5.47 5.46 -9.45
CA ALA A 338 -6.34 4.35 -9.79
C ALA A 338 -7.47 4.76 -10.74
N LEU A 339 -8.12 5.91 -10.50
CA LEU A 339 -9.16 6.43 -11.40
C LEU A 339 -8.61 6.84 -12.76
N THR A 340 -7.42 7.44 -12.82
CA THR A 340 -6.72 7.75 -14.08
C THR A 340 -6.41 6.47 -14.85
N ALA A 341 -5.95 5.42 -14.18
CA ALA A 341 -5.75 4.13 -14.81
C ALA A 341 -7.06 3.55 -15.38
N LEU A 342 -8.16 3.60 -14.63
CA LEU A 342 -9.48 3.17 -15.11
C LEU A 342 -10.02 4.04 -16.26
N ALA A 343 -9.66 5.32 -16.32
CA ALA A 343 -10.03 6.22 -17.40
C ALA A 343 -9.28 5.90 -18.72
N SER A 344 -8.15 5.19 -18.64
CA SER A 344 -7.38 4.70 -19.78
C SER A 344 -7.39 3.17 -19.85
N PHE A 345 -8.50 2.55 -19.42
CA PHE A 345 -8.60 1.10 -19.29
C PHE A 345 -8.40 0.35 -20.61
N ASP A 346 -8.79 0.95 -21.73
CA ASP A 346 -8.57 0.45 -23.09
C ASP A 346 -7.08 0.24 -23.42
N GLN A 347 -6.19 0.95 -22.72
CA GLN A 347 -4.74 0.87 -22.88
C GLN A 347 -4.07 -0.06 -21.86
N LEU A 348 -4.84 -0.60 -20.90
CA LEU A 348 -4.33 -1.45 -19.84
C LEU A 348 -4.52 -2.94 -20.17
N SER A 349 -3.41 -3.68 -20.12
CA SER A 349 -3.46 -5.15 -20.10
C SER A 349 -3.41 -5.63 -18.66
N VAL A 350 -4.57 -5.71 -18.00
CA VAL A 350 -4.66 -6.31 -16.66
C VAL A 350 -4.81 -7.82 -16.80
N VAL A 351 -3.85 -8.55 -16.27
CA VAL A 351 -3.82 -10.01 -16.31
C VAL A 351 -4.13 -10.55 -14.92
N ASP A 352 -4.87 -11.64 -14.84
CA ASP A 352 -5.11 -12.36 -13.59
C ASP A 352 -3.77 -12.94 -13.09
N PRO A 353 -3.28 -12.57 -11.90
CA PRO A 353 -2.05 -13.14 -11.36
C PRO A 353 -2.21 -14.62 -10.99
N MET A 354 -3.44 -15.12 -10.92
CA MET A 354 -3.77 -16.50 -10.66
C MET A 354 -3.70 -17.35 -11.92
N ASP A 355 -4.02 -16.74 -13.06
CA ASP A 355 -3.95 -17.32 -14.38
C ASP A 355 -3.48 -16.27 -15.40
N PRO A 356 -2.19 -16.27 -15.77
CA PRO A 356 -1.64 -15.28 -16.69
C PRO A 356 -2.24 -15.35 -18.10
N THR A 357 -3.04 -16.36 -18.40
CA THR A 357 -3.78 -16.49 -19.66
C THR A 357 -5.12 -15.74 -19.63
N VAL A 358 -5.61 -15.38 -18.45
CA VAL A 358 -6.86 -14.64 -18.25
C VAL A 358 -6.54 -13.16 -18.13
N LYS A 359 -7.15 -12.35 -19.00
CA LYS A 359 -7.12 -10.90 -18.88
C LYS A 359 -8.37 -10.42 -18.14
N LEU A 360 -8.18 -9.73 -17.02
CA LEU A 360 -9.21 -9.13 -16.19
C LEU A 360 -9.79 -7.90 -16.91
N GLY A 361 -10.52 -8.11 -18.01
CA GLY A 361 -11.05 -7.04 -18.86
C GLY A 361 -11.47 -7.51 -20.26
N ASP A 362 -10.85 -8.57 -20.78
CA ASP A 362 -11.18 -9.20 -22.09
C ASP A 362 -12.32 -10.22 -21.99
N SER A 363 -13.08 -10.20 -20.90
CA SER A 363 -14.32 -10.95 -20.79
C SER A 363 -15.24 -10.53 -21.93
N LYS A 364 -15.74 -11.48 -22.74
CA LYS A 364 -16.77 -11.22 -23.76
C LYS A 364 -18.01 -10.48 -23.20
N ASN A 365 -18.17 -10.47 -21.88
CA ASN A 365 -19.31 -9.93 -21.16
C ASN A 365 -18.98 -8.65 -20.36
N PHE A 366 -17.72 -8.21 -20.24
CA PHE A 366 -17.40 -6.98 -19.49
C PHE A 366 -17.34 -5.76 -20.42
N LYS A 367 -18.38 -4.91 -20.36
CA LYS A 367 -18.48 -3.70 -21.19
C LYS A 367 -17.90 -2.50 -20.44
N TYR A 368 -16.62 -2.22 -20.65
CA TYR A 368 -15.88 -1.20 -19.89
C TYR A 368 -16.11 0.26 -20.33
N GLN A 369 -16.95 0.53 -21.33
CA GLN A 369 -17.17 1.88 -21.84
C GLN A 369 -17.75 2.82 -20.76
N GLN A 370 -18.70 2.32 -19.97
CA GLN A 370 -19.27 3.10 -18.87
C GLN A 370 -18.25 3.33 -17.74
N LEU A 371 -17.41 2.33 -17.46
CA LEU A 371 -16.31 2.45 -16.50
C LEU A 371 -15.37 3.60 -16.86
N VAL A 372 -14.90 3.66 -18.12
CA VAL A 372 -14.00 4.71 -18.60
C VAL A 372 -14.64 6.09 -18.44
N GLN A 373 -15.91 6.24 -18.82
CA GLN A 373 -16.63 7.51 -18.71
C GLN A 373 -16.76 7.98 -17.25
N LEU A 374 -17.19 7.08 -16.36
CA LEU A 374 -17.38 7.38 -14.94
C LEU A 374 -16.05 7.66 -14.23
N ALA A 375 -15.00 6.91 -14.56
CA ALA A 375 -13.66 7.13 -14.04
C ALA A 375 -13.09 8.48 -14.49
N THR A 376 -13.22 8.82 -15.78
CA THR A 376 -12.79 10.12 -16.33
C THR A 376 -13.48 11.28 -15.62
N LYS A 377 -14.80 11.19 -15.45
CA LYS A 377 -15.59 12.21 -14.73
C LYS A 377 -15.17 12.34 -13.26
N SER A 378 -14.91 11.22 -12.60
CA SER A 378 -14.53 11.19 -11.18
C SER A 378 -13.11 11.73 -10.97
N ALA A 379 -12.15 11.34 -11.82
CA ALA A 379 -10.80 11.89 -11.82
C ALA A 379 -10.81 13.41 -12.02
N GLY A 380 -11.60 13.91 -12.98
CA GLY A 380 -11.75 15.34 -13.23
C GLY A 380 -12.33 16.12 -12.05
N ARG A 381 -13.20 15.50 -11.23
CA ARG A 381 -13.78 16.11 -10.02
C ARG A 381 -12.85 16.10 -8.79
N LEU A 382 -11.87 15.20 -8.74
CA LEU A 382 -10.89 15.16 -7.64
C LEU A 382 -9.75 16.15 -7.85
N MET A 383 -9.57 16.63 -9.09
CA MET A 383 -8.56 17.61 -9.47
C MET A 383 -9.08 19.05 -9.39
N GLN A 384 -10.37 19.24 -9.10
CA GLN A 384 -11.05 20.51 -8.82
C GLN A 384 -11.28 20.65 -7.32
#